data_AF-A0A836Q3C6-F1
#
_entry.id   AF-A0A836Q3C6-F1
#
_cell.length_a   1.000
_cell.length_b   1.000
_cell.length_c   1.000
_cell.angle_alpha   90.00
_cell.angle_beta   90.00
_cell.angle_gamma   90.00
#
_symmetry.space_group_name_H-M   'P 1'
#
loop_
_entity.id
_entity.type
_entity.pdbx_description
1 polymer ?
#
loop_
_entity_poly.entity_id
_entity_poly.type
_entity_poly.pdbx_seq_one_letter_code
_entity_poly.pdbx_strand_id
1 'polypeptide(L)'
;MHSYRLGAIGIVVTFFVIIFSTVLMPMVLFNPKPNDRSNQYSRIPKNIADAERGRKIYVREGCFYCHTQFTRLQDRGYGPLVKAGDYVWETPHQLGTARTGPDLTNEGGRMASEWQKAHLIQPRAVKPGSIMPSFSYLNERDMNDLVAYLQCLGNRREVHAFVEAPDEYRTTTPAGVALHNRKTVDTNASASANAGRGIYTQNCAVCHGLNGLGEGPNATALEKKPPNFSRPYYKQYSDEFWFYRVSEGVPGTRMPRWIETLTEEQRWYLVAYLKTLPQDSEITINNLNQIDKVEDIRLPKLSNQQYEPHHGGHGGHSEGSGDNMSPSEHQMPGQTTPPATKTPSSTTGTSTESGTSKTDGHGAEHKEGGH
;
A
#
# COMPACT_ATOMS: atom_id res chain seq x y z
N MET A 1 -13.62 -53.36 48.99
CA MET A 1 -13.10 -51.96 49.07
C MET A 1 -11.70 -51.79 48.48
N HIS A 2 -10.80 -52.77 48.58
CA HIS A 2 -9.40 -52.64 48.11
C HIS A 2 -9.26 -52.57 46.58
N SER A 3 -10.04 -53.35 45.83
CA SER A 3 -10.05 -53.36 44.35
C SER A 3 -10.46 -52.01 43.73
N TYR A 4 -11.48 -51.35 44.29
CA TYR A 4 -11.93 -50.03 43.82
C TYR A 4 -10.88 -48.93 44.07
N ARG A 5 -10.10 -49.02 45.15
CA ARG A 5 -9.01 -48.08 45.44
C ARG A 5 -7.86 -48.21 44.45
N LEU A 6 -7.47 -49.45 44.09
CA LEU A 6 -6.45 -49.72 43.07
C LEU A 6 -6.87 -49.20 41.69
N GLY A 7 -8.13 -49.43 41.31
CA GLY A 7 -8.69 -48.89 40.06
C GLY A 7 -8.70 -47.36 40.01
N ALA A 8 -9.12 -46.71 41.10
CA ALA A 8 -9.13 -45.25 41.20
C ALA A 8 -7.73 -44.63 41.11
N ILE A 9 -6.73 -45.24 41.76
CA ILE A 9 -5.33 -44.79 41.68
C ILE A 9 -4.81 -44.92 40.24
N GLY A 10 -5.09 -46.04 39.56
CA GLY A 10 -4.70 -46.24 38.16
C GLY A 10 -5.23 -45.14 37.25
N ILE A 11 -6.52 -44.79 37.37
CA ILE A 11 -7.16 -43.73 36.58
C ILE A 11 -6.48 -42.38 36.81
N VAL A 12 -6.21 -42.03 38.08
CA VAL A 12 -5.57 -40.76 38.44
C VAL A 12 -4.15 -40.69 37.89
N VAL A 13 -3.36 -41.76 38.04
CA VAL A 13 -2.00 -41.82 37.51
C VAL A 13 -1.99 -41.68 35.99
N THR A 14 -2.85 -42.41 35.28
CA THR A 14 -2.96 -42.30 33.82
C THR A 14 -3.36 -40.89 33.39
N PHE A 15 -4.32 -40.26 34.09
CA PHE A 15 -4.72 -38.88 33.83
C PHE A 15 -3.54 -37.90 33.96
N PHE A 16 -2.75 -37.99 35.03
CA PHE A 16 -1.59 -37.13 35.22
C PHE A 16 -0.45 -37.42 34.24
N VAL A 17 -0.22 -38.68 33.86
CA VAL A 17 0.76 -39.04 32.82
C VAL A 17 0.35 -38.45 31.47
N ILE A 18 -0.93 -38.51 31.12
CA ILE A 18 -1.45 -37.90 29.87
C ILE A 18 -1.30 -36.38 29.93
N ILE A 19 -1.71 -35.71 31.01
CA ILE A 19 -1.54 -34.25 31.14
C ILE A 19 -0.06 -33.85 31.10
N PHE A 20 0.80 -34.58 31.81
CA PHE A 20 2.23 -34.30 31.81
C PHE A 20 2.81 -34.44 30.40
N SER A 21 2.52 -35.53 29.70
CA SER A 21 3.07 -35.79 28.36
C SER A 21 2.48 -34.89 27.26
N THR A 22 1.20 -34.50 27.36
CA THR A 22 0.51 -33.75 26.30
C THR A 22 0.47 -32.24 26.53
N VAL A 23 0.58 -31.78 27.78
CA VAL A 23 0.51 -30.36 28.14
C VAL A 23 1.82 -29.87 28.74
N LEU A 24 2.25 -30.48 29.86
CA LEU A 24 3.37 -29.94 30.64
C LEU A 24 4.71 -30.10 29.93
N MET A 25 4.98 -31.29 29.37
CA MET A 25 6.21 -31.60 28.66
C MET A 25 6.38 -30.72 27.41
N PRO A 26 5.39 -30.58 26.50
CA PRO A 26 5.49 -29.63 25.41
C PRO A 26 5.64 -28.18 25.88
N MET A 27 4.92 -27.75 26.92
CA MET A 27 5.02 -26.37 27.43
C MET A 27 6.44 -26.04 27.96
N VAL A 28 7.12 -27.01 28.58
CA VAL A 28 8.49 -26.82 29.10
C VAL A 28 9.55 -26.97 28.01
N LEU A 29 9.35 -27.89 27.06
CA LEU A 29 10.35 -28.19 26.03
C LEU A 29 10.23 -27.29 24.78
N PHE A 30 9.03 -26.81 24.46
CA PHE A 30 8.76 -26.00 23.28
C PHE A 30 9.02 -24.52 23.57
N ASN A 31 10.27 -24.11 23.39
CA ASN A 31 10.70 -22.72 23.53
C ASN A 31 11.30 -22.20 22.21
N PRO A 32 10.46 -21.95 21.17
CA PRO A 32 10.93 -21.43 19.90
C PRO A 32 11.59 -20.06 20.11
N LYS A 33 12.82 -19.91 19.62
CA LYS A 33 13.49 -18.61 19.62
C LYS A 33 12.91 -17.72 18.51
N PRO A 34 12.79 -16.41 18.74
CA PRO A 34 12.38 -15.48 17.70
C PRO A 34 13.38 -15.55 16.55
N ASN A 35 12.87 -15.41 15.32
CA ASN A 35 13.69 -15.23 14.14
C ASN A 35 13.56 -13.79 13.62
N ASP A 36 14.30 -13.46 12.56
CA ASP A 36 14.33 -12.13 11.95
C ASP A 36 12.94 -11.65 11.44
N ARG A 37 12.02 -12.59 11.25
CA ARG A 37 10.66 -12.40 10.71
C ARG A 37 9.58 -12.42 11.78
N SER A 38 9.97 -12.52 13.05
CA SER A 38 9.02 -12.58 14.16
C SER A 38 8.19 -11.30 14.22
N ASN A 39 6.89 -11.47 14.48
CA ASN A 39 5.91 -10.38 14.54
C ASN A 39 6.06 -9.57 15.83
N GLN A 40 7.22 -8.93 16.02
CA GLN A 40 7.50 -8.13 17.20
C GLN A 40 6.74 -6.80 17.16
N TYR A 41 5.62 -6.75 17.87
CA TYR A 41 4.71 -5.59 17.92
C TYR A 41 5.27 -4.37 18.67
N SER A 42 6.31 -4.57 19.49
CA SER A 42 6.94 -3.50 20.27
C SER A 42 7.84 -2.56 19.44
N ARG A 43 7.96 -2.79 18.12
CA ARG A 43 8.85 -2.01 17.24
C ARG A 43 8.21 -0.73 16.70
N ILE A 44 6.89 -0.57 16.81
CA ILE A 44 6.22 0.69 16.47
C ILE A 44 6.04 1.48 17.79
N PRO A 45 6.55 2.71 17.88
CA PRO A 45 6.40 3.54 19.07
C PRO A 45 4.92 3.73 19.42
N LYS A 46 4.54 3.42 20.67
CA LYS A 46 3.14 3.40 21.13
C LYS A 46 2.46 4.78 21.10
N ASN A 47 3.24 5.86 20.98
CA ASN A 47 2.76 7.23 20.76
C ASN A 47 2.25 7.46 19.33
N ILE A 48 2.64 6.62 18.36
CA ILE A 48 2.21 6.70 16.96
C ILE A 48 1.05 5.73 16.74
N ALA A 49 1.29 4.45 17.02
CA ALA A 49 0.31 3.38 16.91
C ALA A 49 0.77 2.18 17.75
N ASP A 50 -0.16 1.30 18.09
CA ASP A 50 0.09 0.13 18.91
C ASP A 50 -0.38 -1.14 18.18
N ALA A 51 0.58 -1.85 17.61
CA ALA A 51 0.32 -3.10 16.89
C ALA A 51 -0.29 -4.19 17.79
N GLU A 52 -0.11 -4.15 19.11
CA GLU A 52 -0.76 -5.08 20.03
C GLU A 52 -2.27 -4.79 20.12
N ARG A 53 -2.66 -3.51 20.16
CA ARG A 53 -4.07 -3.11 20.06
C ARG A 53 -4.63 -3.37 18.68
N GLY A 54 -3.84 -3.11 17.62
CA GLY A 54 -4.18 -3.44 16.24
C GLY A 54 -4.51 -4.90 16.04
N ARG A 55 -3.74 -5.80 16.66
CA ARG A 55 -4.04 -7.23 16.67
C ARG A 55 -5.37 -7.55 17.34
N LYS A 56 -5.68 -6.91 18.48
CA LYS A 56 -6.98 -7.09 19.14
C LYS A 56 -8.13 -6.64 18.23
N ILE A 57 -7.95 -5.56 17.49
CA ILE A 57 -8.92 -5.08 16.50
C ILE A 57 -9.03 -6.09 15.35
N TYR A 58 -7.93 -6.59 14.81
CA TYR A 58 -7.92 -7.63 13.77
C TYR A 58 -8.75 -8.87 14.16
N VAL A 59 -8.66 -9.27 15.44
CA VAL A 59 -9.46 -10.38 15.99
C VAL A 59 -10.90 -9.97 16.22
N ARG A 60 -11.15 -8.79 16.82
CA ARG A 60 -12.49 -8.23 17.10
C ARG A 60 -13.33 -8.13 15.83
N GLU A 61 -12.73 -7.62 14.77
CA GLU A 61 -13.36 -7.42 13.47
C GLU A 61 -13.43 -8.69 12.62
N GLY A 62 -12.93 -9.82 13.11
CA GLY A 62 -13.02 -11.10 12.43
C GLY A 62 -12.21 -11.16 11.13
N CYS A 63 -11.15 -10.35 10.98
CA CYS A 63 -10.31 -10.35 9.78
C CYS A 63 -9.73 -11.75 9.49
N PHE A 64 -9.43 -12.50 10.56
CA PHE A 64 -8.91 -13.88 10.48
C PHE A 64 -9.88 -14.89 9.87
N TYR A 65 -11.18 -14.56 9.75
CA TYR A 65 -12.14 -15.43 9.09
C TYR A 65 -11.87 -15.53 7.58
N CYS A 66 -11.36 -14.45 6.98
CA CYS A 66 -11.04 -14.39 5.55
C CYS A 66 -9.54 -14.43 5.27
N HIS A 67 -8.73 -13.87 6.17
CA HIS A 67 -7.30 -13.68 5.99
C HIS A 67 -6.52 -14.61 6.92
N THR A 68 -5.81 -15.57 6.34
CA THR A 68 -4.89 -16.42 7.09
C THR A 68 -3.57 -15.70 7.36
N GLN A 69 -2.88 -16.10 8.42
CA GLN A 69 -1.48 -15.75 8.65
C GLN A 69 -0.66 -17.04 8.75
N PHE A 70 -0.79 -17.88 7.71
CA PHE A 70 -0.09 -19.14 7.61
C PHE A 70 0.20 -19.48 6.13
N THR A 71 1.42 -19.20 5.66
CA THR A 71 1.84 -19.62 4.31
C THR A 71 2.14 -21.12 4.25
N ARG A 72 1.47 -21.81 3.32
CA ARG A 72 1.47 -23.25 3.08
C ARG A 72 2.39 -23.60 1.91
N LEU A 73 2.78 -24.87 1.81
CA LEU A 73 3.60 -25.37 0.69
C LEU A 73 2.97 -25.15 -0.68
N GLN A 74 1.64 -25.15 -0.76
CA GLN A 74 0.88 -24.98 -1.99
C GLN A 74 0.67 -23.51 -2.36
N ASP A 75 0.97 -22.59 -1.45
CA ASP A 75 0.74 -21.18 -1.65
C ASP A 75 1.77 -20.57 -2.59
N ARG A 76 1.29 -19.81 -3.57
CA ARG A 76 2.14 -19.04 -4.46
C ARG A 76 1.91 -17.55 -4.24
N GLY A 77 2.98 -16.76 -4.28
CA GLY A 77 2.91 -15.29 -4.18
C GLY A 77 2.76 -14.71 -2.76
N TYR A 78 2.55 -15.50 -1.71
CA TYR A 78 2.42 -15.02 -0.32
C TYR A 78 3.74 -14.95 0.47
N GLY A 79 4.86 -15.12 -0.22
CA GLY A 79 6.19 -15.08 0.40
C GLY A 79 6.62 -16.48 0.86
N PRO A 80 7.70 -16.58 1.63
CA PRO A 80 8.21 -17.87 2.06
C PRO A 80 7.34 -18.46 3.18
N LEU A 81 7.60 -19.73 3.43
CA LEU A 81 6.87 -20.56 4.38
C LEU A 81 7.12 -20.11 5.81
N VAL A 82 6.09 -20.27 6.64
CA VAL A 82 6.18 -19.97 8.05
C VAL A 82 7.14 -20.90 8.78
N LYS A 83 7.72 -20.38 9.86
CA LYS A 83 8.58 -21.12 10.79
C LYS A 83 8.06 -20.92 12.21
N ALA A 84 8.40 -21.84 13.12
CA ALA A 84 8.00 -21.75 14.52
C ALA A 84 8.38 -20.40 15.18
N GLY A 85 9.51 -19.81 14.77
CA GLY A 85 9.98 -18.52 15.27
C GLY A 85 9.13 -17.30 14.87
N ASP A 86 8.25 -17.42 13.86
CA ASP A 86 7.46 -16.29 13.35
C ASP A 86 6.41 -15.84 14.39
N TYR A 87 5.92 -16.79 15.19
CA TYR A 87 4.78 -16.62 16.10
C TYR A 87 5.15 -16.50 17.58
N VAL A 88 6.43 -16.35 17.90
CA VAL A 88 6.91 -16.31 19.30
C VAL A 88 6.22 -15.23 20.13
N TRP A 89 5.80 -14.14 19.50
CA TRP A 89 5.11 -13.01 20.14
C TRP A 89 3.58 -13.08 20.00
N GLU A 90 3.04 -14.18 19.47
CA GLU A 90 1.62 -14.33 19.18
C GLU A 90 0.99 -15.42 20.04
N THR A 91 0.02 -15.05 20.87
CA THR A 91 -0.82 -16.03 21.57
C THR A 91 -2.25 -15.49 21.71
N PRO A 92 -3.28 -16.21 21.25
CA PRO A 92 -3.21 -17.39 20.37
C PRO A 92 -2.72 -17.05 18.96
N HIS A 93 -2.23 -18.04 18.22
CA HIS A 93 -1.76 -17.89 16.85
C HIS A 93 -2.92 -17.54 15.90
N GLN A 94 -2.74 -16.55 15.03
CA GLN A 94 -3.79 -16.07 14.11
C GLN A 94 -3.75 -16.76 12.74
N LEU A 95 -3.75 -18.10 12.73
CA LEU A 95 -3.61 -18.90 11.49
C LEU A 95 -4.80 -18.74 10.52
N GLY A 96 -5.92 -18.20 11.01
CA GLY A 96 -7.16 -17.98 10.26
C GLY A 96 -8.01 -19.24 10.09
N THR A 97 -9.27 -19.07 9.70
CA THR A 97 -10.22 -20.19 9.52
C THR A 97 -10.48 -20.52 8.05
N ALA A 98 -10.42 -19.52 7.16
CA ALA A 98 -10.56 -19.70 5.72
C ALA A 98 -9.66 -18.73 4.95
N ARG A 99 -9.41 -19.05 3.67
CA ARG A 99 -8.60 -18.24 2.74
C ARG A 99 -9.48 -17.64 1.65
N THR A 100 -10.45 -16.86 2.08
CA THR A 100 -11.31 -16.09 1.18
C THR A 100 -10.56 -14.85 0.67
N GLY A 101 -9.79 -14.21 1.55
CA GLY A 101 -8.84 -13.16 1.23
C GLY A 101 -7.40 -13.69 1.07
N PRO A 102 -6.46 -12.83 0.64
CA PRO A 102 -5.05 -13.17 0.63
C PRO A 102 -4.52 -13.48 2.03
N ASP A 103 -3.48 -14.32 2.08
CA ASP A 103 -2.73 -14.54 3.31
C ASP A 103 -1.88 -13.32 3.65
N LEU A 104 -1.91 -12.92 4.93
CA LEU A 104 -1.27 -11.70 5.42
C LEU A 104 0.02 -11.95 6.19
N THR A 105 0.47 -13.21 6.30
CA THR A 105 1.67 -13.58 7.08
C THR A 105 2.86 -12.70 6.73
N ASN A 106 3.04 -12.39 5.44
CA ASN A 106 4.17 -11.61 4.93
C ASN A 106 3.71 -10.30 4.28
N GLU A 107 2.66 -9.67 4.81
CA GLU A 107 2.11 -8.43 4.26
C GLU A 107 2.90 -7.19 4.67
N GLY A 108 3.71 -7.25 5.73
CA GLY A 108 4.49 -6.10 6.20
C GLY A 108 5.36 -5.48 5.10
N GLY A 109 5.20 -4.18 4.87
CA GLY A 109 5.90 -3.44 3.80
C GLY A 109 5.50 -3.84 2.38
N ARG A 110 4.52 -4.73 2.19
CA ARG A 110 3.99 -5.07 0.86
C ARG A 110 3.08 -4.02 0.30
N MET A 111 2.45 -3.17 1.10
CA MET A 111 1.68 -2.01 0.65
C MET A 111 1.95 -0.84 1.58
N ALA A 112 1.74 0.35 1.04
CA ALA A 112 1.78 1.59 1.77
C ALA A 112 0.81 1.59 2.96
N SER A 113 1.15 2.23 4.09
CA SER A 113 0.23 2.38 5.23
C SER A 113 -1.05 3.12 4.82
N GLU A 114 -0.92 4.14 3.97
CA GLU A 114 -2.07 4.88 3.43
C GLU A 114 -2.92 4.02 2.49
N TRP A 115 -2.28 3.16 1.68
CA TRP A 115 -3.01 2.20 0.86
C TRP A 115 -3.79 1.21 1.72
N GLN A 116 -3.18 0.69 2.81
CA GLN A 116 -3.86 -0.23 3.72
C GLN A 116 -5.07 0.44 4.36
N LYS A 117 -4.94 1.70 4.80
CA LYS A 117 -6.04 2.50 5.36
C LYS A 117 -7.15 2.73 4.34
N ALA A 118 -6.80 3.15 3.12
CA ALA A 118 -7.76 3.34 2.04
C ALA A 118 -8.48 2.03 1.67
N HIS A 119 -7.75 0.90 1.65
CA HIS A 119 -8.30 -0.42 1.42
C HIS A 119 -9.27 -0.84 2.53
N LEU A 120 -8.97 -0.55 3.80
CA LEU A 120 -9.86 -0.84 4.92
C LEU A 120 -11.13 0.03 4.89
N ILE A 121 -11.02 1.30 4.52
CA ILE A 121 -12.16 2.23 4.44
C ILE A 121 -13.05 1.92 3.23
N GLN A 122 -12.47 1.82 2.03
CA GLN A 122 -13.22 1.60 0.80
C GLN A 122 -12.51 0.58 -0.10
N PRO A 123 -12.64 -0.73 0.20
CA PRO A 123 -11.86 -1.75 -0.49
C PRO A 123 -12.11 -1.80 -2.00
N ARG A 124 -13.33 -1.50 -2.46
CA ARG A 124 -13.67 -1.43 -3.90
C ARG A 124 -12.95 -0.31 -4.65
N ALA A 125 -12.59 0.79 -3.98
CA ALA A 125 -11.95 1.94 -4.63
C ALA A 125 -10.51 1.64 -5.04
N VAL A 126 -9.77 0.91 -4.20
CA VAL A 126 -8.39 0.51 -4.47
C VAL A 126 -8.28 -0.89 -5.09
N LYS A 127 -9.31 -1.73 -4.92
CA LYS A 127 -9.39 -3.07 -5.50
C LYS A 127 -10.81 -3.34 -6.01
N PRO A 128 -11.10 -3.00 -7.28
CA PRO A 128 -12.40 -3.28 -7.91
C PRO A 128 -12.79 -4.76 -7.77
N GLY A 129 -14.07 -5.01 -7.44
CA GLY A 129 -14.60 -6.37 -7.25
C GLY A 129 -14.17 -7.07 -5.95
N SER A 130 -13.45 -6.39 -5.04
CA SER A 130 -13.17 -6.93 -3.70
C SER A 130 -14.47 -7.27 -2.97
N ILE A 131 -14.49 -8.34 -2.17
CA ILE A 131 -15.62 -8.72 -1.28
C ILE A 131 -15.40 -8.36 0.20
N MET A 132 -14.21 -7.87 0.57
CA MET A 132 -13.86 -7.45 1.94
C MET A 132 -14.84 -6.41 2.53
N PRO A 133 -15.40 -6.51 3.73
CA PRO A 133 -16.27 -5.46 4.25
C PRO A 133 -15.53 -4.10 4.40
N SER A 134 -16.29 -3.00 4.47
CA SER A 134 -15.74 -1.69 4.82
C SER A 134 -15.58 -1.57 6.34
N PHE A 135 -14.49 -0.95 6.77
CA PHE A 135 -14.16 -0.67 8.17
C PHE A 135 -14.12 0.84 8.44
N SER A 136 -14.83 1.64 7.65
CA SER A 136 -14.89 3.11 7.80
C SER A 136 -15.46 3.58 9.14
N TYR A 137 -16.17 2.71 9.86
CA TYR A 137 -16.71 2.97 11.21
C TYR A 137 -15.65 2.96 12.31
N LEU A 138 -14.45 2.41 12.05
CA LEU A 138 -13.36 2.47 13.02
C LEU A 138 -12.93 3.92 13.20
N ASN A 139 -12.75 4.33 14.45
CA ASN A 139 -12.14 5.62 14.74
C ASN A 139 -10.68 5.64 14.23
N GLU A 140 -10.12 6.84 14.09
CA GLU A 140 -8.79 7.03 13.51
C GLU A 140 -7.69 6.28 14.27
N ARG A 141 -7.77 6.23 15.61
CA ARG A 141 -6.80 5.52 16.44
C ARG A 141 -6.86 4.01 16.21
N ASP A 142 -8.05 3.42 16.23
CA ASP A 142 -8.27 2.00 15.97
C ASP A 142 -7.78 1.62 14.56
N MET A 143 -8.08 2.47 13.56
CA MET A 143 -7.62 2.28 12.19
C MET A 143 -6.09 2.31 12.09
N ASN A 144 -5.43 3.28 12.73
CA ASN A 144 -3.98 3.40 12.71
C ASN A 144 -3.31 2.23 13.45
N ASP A 145 -3.86 1.80 14.59
CA ASP A 145 -3.39 0.61 15.33
C ASP A 145 -3.51 -0.66 14.47
N LEU A 146 -4.63 -0.84 13.76
CA LEU A 146 -4.84 -1.97 12.85
C LEU A 146 -3.84 -1.96 11.68
N VAL A 147 -3.62 -0.82 11.04
CA VAL A 147 -2.61 -0.68 9.97
C VAL A 147 -1.20 -0.98 10.51
N ALA A 148 -0.86 -0.49 11.70
CA ALA A 148 0.41 -0.78 12.36
C ALA A 148 0.61 -2.28 12.58
N TYR A 149 -0.43 -2.99 13.02
CA TYR A 149 -0.39 -4.45 13.12
C TYR A 149 -0.11 -5.12 11.77
N LEU A 150 -0.82 -4.73 10.70
CA LEU A 150 -0.60 -5.27 9.36
C LEU A 150 0.84 -5.03 8.85
N GLN A 151 1.42 -3.86 9.15
CA GLN A 151 2.79 -3.54 8.79
C GLN A 151 3.83 -4.36 9.56
N CYS A 152 3.48 -4.91 10.73
CA CYS A 152 4.36 -5.76 11.52
C CYS A 152 4.44 -7.22 11.05
N LEU A 153 3.59 -7.67 10.12
CA LEU A 153 3.48 -9.09 9.74
C LEU A 153 4.61 -9.60 8.80
N GLY A 154 5.37 -10.59 9.26
CA GLY A 154 6.26 -11.51 8.51
C GLY A 154 7.64 -11.01 8.13
N ASN A 155 8.15 -11.46 6.95
CA ASN A 155 9.19 -10.66 6.26
C ASN A 155 8.49 -9.37 5.89
N ARG A 156 8.62 -8.39 6.77
CA ARG A 156 8.83 -7.03 6.34
C ARG A 156 9.83 -7.13 5.19
N ARG A 157 9.50 -6.56 4.05
CA ARG A 157 10.59 -6.12 3.18
C ARG A 157 11.27 -4.99 3.94
N GLU A 158 12.08 -5.35 4.94
CA GLU A 158 13.18 -4.47 5.31
C GLU A 158 13.93 -4.25 4.02
N VAL A 159 14.10 -2.99 3.65
CA VAL A 159 14.78 -2.56 2.44
C VAL A 159 16.27 -2.83 2.63
N HIS A 160 16.63 -4.11 2.73
CA HIS A 160 18.00 -4.56 2.85
C HIS A 160 18.45 -4.98 1.46
N ALA A 161 19.27 -4.09 0.89
CA ALA A 161 19.80 -4.06 -0.47
C ALA A 161 18.82 -3.59 -1.54
N PHE A 162 19.05 -2.38 -2.05
CA PHE A 162 18.76 -2.07 -3.44
C PHE A 162 19.23 -3.22 -4.30
N VAL A 163 18.33 -3.78 -5.13
CA VAL A 163 18.79 -4.72 -6.15
C VAL A 163 19.88 -4.02 -6.95
N GLU A 164 21.10 -4.55 -6.92
CA GLU A 164 22.19 -3.97 -7.70
C GLU A 164 21.95 -4.30 -9.18
N ALA A 165 22.15 -3.31 -10.05
CA ALA A 165 22.18 -3.56 -11.48
C ALA A 165 23.50 -4.27 -11.87
N PRO A 166 23.53 -5.03 -12.98
CA PRO A 166 24.78 -5.51 -13.55
C PRO A 166 25.75 -4.37 -13.83
N ASP A 167 27.05 -4.68 -13.91
CA ASP A 167 28.11 -3.69 -14.10
C ASP A 167 27.89 -2.81 -15.33
N GLU A 168 27.31 -3.33 -16.42
CA GLU A 168 27.00 -2.54 -17.63
C GLU A 168 26.05 -1.36 -17.40
N TYR A 169 25.29 -1.37 -16.31
CA TYR A 169 24.26 -0.38 -16.00
C TYR A 169 24.58 0.42 -14.72
N ARG A 170 25.74 0.19 -14.10
CA ARG A 170 26.17 0.90 -12.88
C ARG A 170 27.04 2.10 -13.24
N THR A 171 26.63 3.30 -12.84
CA THR A 171 27.42 4.53 -13.06
C THR A 171 28.78 4.54 -12.34
N THR A 172 29.04 3.58 -11.45
CA THR A 172 30.32 3.39 -10.77
C THR A 172 31.33 2.58 -11.59
N THR A 173 30.93 1.98 -12.71
CA THR A 173 31.80 1.14 -13.56
C THR A 173 32.11 1.85 -14.88
N PRO A 174 33.22 1.51 -15.57
CA PRO A 174 33.52 2.08 -16.89
C PRO A 174 32.41 1.85 -17.91
N ALA A 175 31.75 0.68 -17.87
CA ALA A 175 30.68 0.33 -18.80
C ALA A 175 29.41 1.17 -18.56
N GLY A 176 29.00 1.36 -17.31
CA GLY A 176 27.83 2.20 -17.00
C GLY A 176 28.11 3.70 -17.18
N VAL A 177 29.35 4.16 -16.98
CA VAL A 177 29.77 5.53 -17.36
C VAL A 177 29.66 5.71 -18.87
N ALA A 178 30.07 4.73 -19.68
CA ALA A 178 29.92 4.80 -21.13
C ALA A 178 28.44 4.81 -21.56
N LEU A 179 27.57 4.04 -20.90
CA LEU A 179 26.12 4.12 -21.09
C LEU A 179 25.57 5.50 -20.75
N HIS A 180 25.96 6.06 -19.60
CA HIS A 180 25.51 7.38 -19.18
C HIS A 180 25.97 8.48 -20.16
N ASN A 181 27.22 8.42 -20.62
CA ASN A 181 27.80 9.43 -21.51
C ASN A 181 27.20 9.41 -22.92
N ARG A 182 26.75 8.26 -23.41
CA ARG A 182 26.10 8.15 -24.73
C ARG A 182 24.60 8.41 -24.72
N LYS A 183 24.00 8.59 -23.54
CA LYS A 183 22.57 8.91 -23.37
C LYS A 183 22.26 10.24 -24.05
N THR A 184 21.42 10.20 -25.08
CA THR A 184 21.01 11.39 -25.86
C THR A 184 19.71 12.02 -25.36
N VAL A 185 18.94 11.32 -24.53
CA VAL A 185 17.62 11.74 -24.05
C VAL A 185 17.73 12.40 -22.67
N ASP A 186 17.24 13.64 -22.54
CA ASP A 186 17.05 14.25 -21.22
C ASP A 186 15.82 13.65 -20.52
N THR A 187 16.07 12.88 -19.47
CA THR A 187 15.03 12.19 -18.68
C THR A 187 14.27 13.11 -17.72
N ASN A 188 14.66 14.37 -17.58
CA ASN A 188 13.93 15.37 -16.80
C ASN A 188 13.03 16.26 -17.69
N ALA A 189 13.20 16.22 -19.00
CA ALA A 189 12.40 17.00 -19.93
C ALA A 189 10.96 16.45 -20.08
N SER A 190 9.98 17.35 -20.04
CA SER A 190 8.56 17.00 -20.24
C SER A 190 8.29 16.42 -21.63
N ALA A 191 9.02 16.87 -22.66
CA ALA A 191 8.95 16.33 -24.02
C ALA A 191 9.33 14.83 -24.06
N SER A 192 10.41 14.46 -23.37
CA SER A 192 10.86 13.07 -23.25
C SER A 192 9.83 12.20 -22.52
N ALA A 193 9.25 12.72 -21.44
CA ALA A 193 8.20 12.03 -20.71
C ALA A 193 6.92 11.83 -21.55
N ASN A 194 6.55 12.83 -22.37
CA ASN A 194 5.42 12.72 -23.29
C ASN A 194 5.64 11.66 -24.38
N ALA A 195 6.86 11.59 -24.94
CA ALA A 195 7.23 10.53 -25.87
C ALA A 195 7.15 9.14 -25.20
N GLY A 196 7.62 9.03 -23.95
CA GLY A 196 7.57 7.81 -23.16
C GLY A 196 6.15 7.35 -22.81
N ARG A 197 5.23 8.28 -22.58
CA ARG A 197 3.83 7.99 -22.22
C ARG A 197 3.13 7.13 -23.27
N GLY A 198 3.34 7.43 -24.55
CA GLY A 198 2.76 6.65 -25.65
C GLY A 198 3.25 5.20 -25.65
N ILE A 199 4.58 5.03 -25.51
CA ILE A 199 5.22 3.71 -25.46
C ILE A 199 4.71 2.92 -24.24
N TYR A 200 4.63 3.57 -23.08
CA TYR A 200 4.16 2.95 -21.85
C TYR A 200 2.71 2.48 -21.95
N THR A 201 1.83 3.32 -22.50
CA THR A 201 0.41 3.00 -22.66
C THR A 201 0.22 1.77 -23.55
N GLN A 202 0.98 1.68 -24.64
CA GLN A 202 0.88 0.57 -25.60
C GLN A 202 1.45 -0.75 -25.07
N ASN A 203 2.54 -0.69 -24.29
CA ASN A 203 3.36 -1.87 -24.00
C ASN A 203 3.35 -2.29 -22.53
N CYS A 204 3.16 -1.36 -21.60
CA CYS A 204 3.40 -1.57 -20.17
C CYS A 204 2.11 -1.55 -19.35
N ALA A 205 1.17 -0.67 -19.69
CA ALA A 205 -0.03 -0.40 -18.91
C ALA A 205 -0.96 -1.62 -18.76
N VAL A 206 -0.92 -2.57 -19.70
CA VAL A 206 -1.71 -3.82 -19.64
C VAL A 206 -1.40 -4.65 -18.37
N CYS A 207 -0.18 -4.55 -17.85
CA CYS A 207 0.25 -5.18 -16.60
C CYS A 207 0.39 -4.15 -15.48
N HIS A 208 1.03 -3.01 -15.73
CA HIS A 208 1.37 -2.05 -14.68
C HIS A 208 0.25 -1.04 -14.36
N GLY A 209 -0.83 -0.98 -15.15
CA GLY A 209 -1.85 0.08 -15.06
C GLY A 209 -1.36 1.39 -15.68
N LEU A 210 -2.27 2.32 -15.99
CA LEU A 210 -1.89 3.63 -16.57
C LEU A 210 -1.09 4.50 -15.59
N ASN A 211 -1.37 4.33 -14.30
CA ASN A 211 -0.71 5.04 -13.20
C ASN A 211 0.49 4.28 -12.62
N GLY A 212 0.80 3.09 -13.15
CA GLY A 212 1.93 2.28 -12.70
C GLY A 212 1.81 1.66 -11.32
N LEU A 213 0.60 1.48 -10.77
CA LEU A 213 0.42 0.92 -9.43
C LEU A 213 0.35 -0.63 -9.42
N GLY A 214 0.46 -1.27 -10.60
CA GLY A 214 0.49 -2.72 -10.75
C GLY A 214 -0.88 -3.40 -10.88
N GLU A 215 -1.92 -2.63 -11.22
CA GLU A 215 -3.32 -3.04 -11.37
C GLU A 215 -3.80 -3.11 -12.82
N GLY A 216 -2.89 -3.30 -13.78
CA GLY A 216 -3.28 -3.52 -15.16
C GLY A 216 -4.23 -4.72 -15.29
N PRO A 217 -5.07 -4.79 -16.34
CA PRO A 217 -6.05 -5.86 -16.51
C PRO A 217 -5.44 -7.27 -16.44
N ASN A 218 -4.18 -7.43 -16.88
CA ASN A 218 -3.49 -8.72 -16.81
C ASN A 218 -2.85 -9.00 -15.45
N ALA A 219 -2.70 -8.02 -14.57
CA ALA A 219 -1.99 -8.17 -13.29
C ALA A 219 -2.64 -9.17 -12.35
N THR A 220 -3.97 -9.31 -12.41
CA THR A 220 -4.75 -10.23 -11.58
C THR A 220 -4.44 -11.70 -11.86
N ALA A 221 -4.07 -12.02 -13.11
CA ALA A 221 -3.75 -13.37 -13.56
C ALA A 221 -2.27 -13.76 -13.38
N LEU A 222 -1.42 -12.84 -12.92
CA LEU A 222 0.01 -13.08 -12.76
C LEU A 222 0.35 -13.64 -11.38
N GLU A 223 1.11 -14.75 -11.36
CA GLU A 223 1.65 -15.33 -10.12
C GLU A 223 2.56 -14.33 -9.38
N LYS A 224 3.43 -13.64 -10.13
CA LYS A 224 4.23 -12.52 -9.64
C LYS A 224 3.63 -11.22 -10.16
N LYS A 225 2.98 -10.48 -9.26
CA LYS A 225 2.32 -9.22 -9.61
C LYS A 225 3.34 -8.13 -9.98
N PRO A 226 3.00 -7.25 -10.94
CA PRO A 226 3.80 -6.06 -11.21
C PRO A 226 3.91 -5.17 -9.96
N PRO A 227 5.06 -4.51 -9.76
CA PRO A 227 5.24 -3.61 -8.62
C PRO A 227 4.34 -2.38 -8.73
N ASN A 228 3.99 -1.82 -7.57
CA ASN A 228 3.41 -0.48 -7.47
C ASN A 228 4.55 0.57 -7.45
N PHE A 229 4.69 1.33 -8.54
CA PHE A 229 5.73 2.35 -8.70
C PHE A 229 5.47 3.66 -7.95
N SER A 230 4.30 3.84 -7.31
CA SER A 230 4.05 5.02 -6.47
C SER A 230 4.89 5.04 -5.20
N ARG A 231 5.48 3.91 -4.81
CA ARG A 231 6.24 3.83 -3.56
C ARG A 231 7.53 4.64 -3.63
N PRO A 232 7.84 5.45 -2.60
CA PRO A 232 9.03 6.29 -2.57
C PRO A 232 10.34 5.54 -2.80
N TYR A 233 10.44 4.29 -2.32
CA TYR A 233 11.62 3.46 -2.53
C TYR A 233 11.99 3.26 -4.00
N TYR A 234 10.99 3.09 -4.89
CA TYR A 234 11.26 2.91 -6.32
C TYR A 234 11.90 4.16 -6.94
N LYS A 235 11.61 5.34 -6.40
CA LYS A 235 12.19 6.61 -6.87
C LYS A 235 13.64 6.83 -6.41
N GLN A 236 14.15 6.01 -5.48
CA GLN A 236 15.55 6.06 -5.07
C GLN A 236 16.50 5.39 -6.08
N TYR A 237 15.97 4.57 -6.98
CA TYR A 237 16.75 3.99 -8.07
C TYR A 237 17.18 5.05 -9.08
N SER A 238 18.41 4.93 -9.58
CA SER A 238 18.91 5.83 -10.63
C SER A 238 18.20 5.61 -11.97
N ASP A 239 18.32 6.60 -12.86
CA ASP A 239 17.78 6.51 -14.23
C ASP A 239 18.36 5.28 -14.96
N GLU A 240 19.64 4.95 -14.76
CA GLU A 240 20.31 3.78 -15.35
C GLU A 240 19.76 2.47 -14.81
N PHE A 241 19.38 2.42 -13.53
CA PHE A 241 18.71 1.24 -12.98
C PHE A 241 17.33 1.04 -13.62
N TRP A 242 16.57 2.11 -13.80
CA TRP A 242 15.30 2.04 -14.51
C TRP A 242 15.48 1.63 -15.96
N PHE A 243 16.50 2.16 -16.63
CA PHE A 243 16.87 1.77 -17.98
C PHE A 243 17.21 0.28 -18.06
N TYR A 244 17.98 -0.25 -17.09
CA TYR A 244 18.24 -1.69 -16.95
C TYR A 244 16.94 -2.50 -16.83
N ARG A 245 16.02 -2.10 -15.95
CA ARG A 245 14.75 -2.82 -15.75
C ARG A 245 13.84 -2.80 -16.95
N VAL A 246 13.79 -1.69 -17.66
CA VAL A 246 13.08 -1.61 -18.94
C VAL A 246 13.78 -2.50 -19.98
N SER A 247 15.10 -2.49 -20.05
CA SER A 247 15.87 -3.22 -21.07
C SER A 247 15.79 -4.74 -20.91
N GLU A 248 16.06 -5.23 -19.70
CA GLU A 248 16.23 -6.66 -19.40
C GLU A 248 14.99 -7.30 -18.77
N GLY A 249 13.97 -6.50 -18.46
CA GLY A 249 12.81 -6.97 -17.71
C GLY A 249 13.18 -7.44 -16.29
N VAL A 250 12.40 -8.41 -15.79
CA VAL A 250 12.65 -9.01 -14.48
C VAL A 250 12.69 -10.53 -14.62
N PRO A 251 13.87 -11.17 -14.42
CA PRO A 251 14.02 -12.61 -14.53
C PRO A 251 13.01 -13.40 -13.69
N GLY A 252 12.46 -14.46 -14.29
CA GLY A 252 11.44 -15.31 -13.65
C GLY A 252 10.09 -14.61 -13.44
N THR A 253 9.80 -13.55 -14.20
CA THR A 253 8.46 -12.91 -14.30
C THR A 253 7.99 -12.90 -15.75
N ARG A 254 6.79 -12.35 -15.99
CA ARG A 254 6.25 -12.11 -17.34
C ARG A 254 6.74 -10.80 -17.96
N MET A 255 7.54 -10.01 -17.27
CA MET A 255 8.08 -8.75 -17.82
C MET A 255 9.14 -9.08 -18.88
N PRO A 256 8.91 -8.76 -20.17
CA PRO A 256 9.81 -9.14 -21.25
C PRO A 256 11.06 -8.25 -21.29
N ARG A 257 12.03 -8.68 -22.09
CA ARG A 257 13.26 -7.92 -22.39
C ARG A 257 12.96 -6.93 -23.51
N TRP A 258 12.63 -5.68 -23.17
CA TRP A 258 12.29 -4.69 -24.18
C TRP A 258 13.46 -4.25 -25.04
N ILE A 259 14.71 -4.60 -24.69
CA ILE A 259 15.88 -4.43 -25.57
C ILE A 259 15.71 -5.11 -26.93
N GLU A 260 14.89 -6.16 -27.00
CA GLU A 260 14.69 -6.94 -28.23
C GLU A 260 13.71 -6.26 -29.20
N THR A 261 12.93 -5.27 -28.73
CA THR A 261 11.86 -4.65 -29.52
C THR A 261 11.87 -3.12 -29.52
N LEU A 262 12.41 -2.48 -28.49
CA LEU A 262 12.48 -1.03 -28.34
C LEU A 262 13.91 -0.53 -28.51
N THR A 263 14.08 0.61 -29.18
CA THR A 263 15.39 1.25 -29.34
C THR A 263 15.93 1.75 -27.98
N GLU A 264 17.23 2.01 -27.88
CA GLU A 264 17.82 2.64 -26.70
C GLU A 264 17.15 3.98 -26.36
N GLU A 265 16.89 4.82 -27.35
CA GLU A 265 16.21 6.10 -27.20
C GLU A 265 14.77 5.94 -26.64
N GLN A 266 14.00 5.00 -27.20
CA GLN A 266 12.65 4.68 -26.74
C GLN A 266 12.61 4.22 -25.29
N ARG A 267 13.62 3.46 -24.85
CA ARG A 267 13.72 3.00 -23.46
C ARG A 267 14.11 4.15 -22.52
N TRP A 268 14.93 5.10 -22.96
CA TRP A 268 15.18 6.31 -22.18
C TRP A 268 13.94 7.22 -22.07
N TYR A 269 13.12 7.32 -23.13
CA TYR A 269 11.82 8.00 -23.03
C TYR A 269 10.90 7.33 -22.00
N LEU A 270 10.89 6.00 -21.92
CA LEU A 270 10.17 5.29 -20.86
C LEU A 270 10.69 5.67 -19.46
N VAL A 271 12.01 5.75 -19.25
CA VAL A 271 12.58 6.21 -17.97
C VAL A 271 12.10 7.62 -17.63
N ALA A 272 12.10 8.54 -18.60
CA ALA A 272 11.56 9.89 -18.41
C ALA A 272 10.09 9.87 -17.97
N TYR A 273 9.26 9.04 -18.59
CA TYR A 273 7.85 8.89 -18.22
C TYR A 273 7.67 8.27 -16.82
N LEU A 274 8.43 7.23 -16.47
CA LEU A 274 8.35 6.57 -15.16
C LEU A 274 8.59 7.55 -13.99
N LYS A 275 9.39 8.59 -14.21
CA LYS A 275 9.62 9.67 -13.23
C LYS A 275 8.36 10.50 -12.98
N THR A 276 7.50 10.65 -13.99
CA THR A 276 6.23 11.39 -13.90
C THR A 276 5.07 10.61 -13.28
N LEU A 277 5.22 9.29 -13.09
CA LEU A 277 4.18 8.48 -12.46
C LEU A 277 3.86 8.98 -11.05
N PRO A 278 2.58 8.90 -10.61
CA PRO A 278 2.14 9.31 -9.29
C PRO A 278 3.04 8.74 -8.20
N GLN A 279 3.33 9.57 -7.20
CA GLN A 279 4.11 9.18 -6.04
C GLN A 279 3.21 9.26 -4.82
N ASP A 280 3.20 8.19 -4.04
CA ASP A 280 2.62 8.25 -2.71
C ASP A 280 3.50 9.18 -1.89
N SER A 281 2.90 10.10 -1.15
CA SER A 281 3.60 10.93 -0.17
C SER A 281 4.10 10.12 1.04
N GLU A 282 4.37 8.83 0.85
CA GLU A 282 4.76 7.91 1.89
C GLU A 282 6.12 8.26 2.49
N ILE A 283 6.17 8.03 3.79
CA ILE A 283 7.36 8.14 4.62
C ILE A 283 8.33 7.06 4.14
N THR A 284 9.42 7.50 3.53
CA THR A 284 10.51 6.61 3.15
C THR A 284 11.31 6.26 4.40
N ILE A 285 11.08 5.07 4.97
CA ILE A 285 11.86 4.61 6.13
C ILE A 285 13.20 4.08 5.60
N ASN A 286 14.21 4.95 5.59
CA ASN A 286 15.54 4.62 5.08
C ASN A 286 16.43 3.89 6.11
N ASN A 287 15.98 3.79 7.37
CA ASN A 287 16.70 3.06 8.41
C ASN A 287 15.77 2.68 9.58
N LEU A 288 15.96 1.52 10.21
CA LEU A 288 15.16 1.04 11.35
C LEU A 288 15.19 2.02 12.55
N ASN A 289 16.28 2.79 12.69
CA ASN A 289 16.45 3.82 13.73
C ASN A 289 15.70 5.14 13.43
N GLN A 290 15.05 5.27 12.27
CA GLN A 290 14.19 6.42 11.94
C GLN A 290 12.73 6.18 12.30
N ILE A 291 12.36 4.96 12.70
CA ILE A 291 11.03 4.65 13.23
C ILE A 291 10.75 5.49 14.49
N ASP A 292 11.78 5.76 15.30
CA ASP A 292 11.71 6.57 16.52
C ASP A 292 11.52 8.08 16.27
N LYS A 293 11.51 8.54 15.02
CA LYS A 293 11.35 9.96 14.64
C LYS A 293 10.09 10.25 13.82
N VAL A 294 9.16 9.30 13.72
CA VAL A 294 7.89 9.49 12.99
C VAL A 294 6.93 10.29 13.88
N GLU A 295 7.22 11.59 14.04
CA GLU A 295 6.37 12.53 14.79
C GLU A 295 5.23 13.11 13.95
N ASP A 296 5.18 12.85 12.63
CA ASP A 296 4.18 13.41 11.73
C ASP A 296 3.73 12.39 10.66
N ILE A 297 2.79 11.50 11.02
CA ILE A 297 1.94 10.84 10.01
C ILE A 297 1.00 11.91 9.45
N ARG A 298 1.35 12.54 8.32
CA ARG A 298 0.43 13.41 7.59
C ARG A 298 -0.34 12.63 6.55
N LEU A 299 -1.56 12.29 6.93
CA LEU A 299 -2.59 11.67 6.11
C LEU A 299 -2.89 12.51 4.87
N PRO A 300 -3.16 11.89 3.71
CA PRO A 300 -3.95 12.54 2.68
C PRO A 300 -5.31 12.88 3.27
N LYS A 301 -5.70 14.15 3.24
CA LYS A 301 -7.09 14.52 3.51
C LYS A 301 -7.95 13.89 2.42
N LEU A 302 -8.59 12.75 2.72
CA LEU A 302 -9.71 12.28 1.91
C LEU A 302 -10.70 13.46 1.81
N SER A 303 -11.13 13.80 0.59
CA SER A 303 -12.12 14.86 0.42
C SER A 303 -13.39 14.50 1.19
N ASN A 304 -14.12 15.48 1.73
CA ASN A 304 -15.34 15.23 2.51
C ASN A 304 -16.42 14.44 1.75
N GLN A 305 -16.30 14.28 0.43
CA GLN A 305 -17.19 13.42 -0.39
C GLN A 305 -16.81 11.93 -0.34
N GLN A 306 -15.62 11.58 0.15
CA GLN A 306 -15.12 10.20 0.27
C GLN A 306 -15.15 9.69 1.73
N TYR A 307 -15.47 10.57 2.68
CA TYR A 307 -15.65 10.29 4.09
C TYR A 307 -17.06 10.71 4.51
N GLU A 308 -18.00 9.77 4.49
CA GLU A 308 -19.25 9.92 5.24
C GLU A 308 -19.02 9.25 6.60
N PRO A 309 -18.75 10.02 7.68
CA PRO A 309 -18.77 9.45 9.01
C PRO A 309 -20.22 9.06 9.29
N HIS A 310 -20.49 7.76 9.36
CA HIS A 310 -21.71 7.32 10.03
C HIS A 310 -21.57 7.72 11.49
N HIS A 311 -22.28 8.79 11.87
CA HIS A 311 -22.46 9.16 13.26
C HIS A 311 -23.11 7.98 13.98
N GLY A 312 -22.28 7.18 14.66
CA GLY A 312 -22.73 6.18 15.61
C GLY A 312 -23.40 6.91 16.77
N GLY A 313 -24.70 7.18 16.63
CA GLY A 313 -25.54 7.63 17.71
C GLY A 313 -25.52 6.57 18.80
N HIS A 314 -24.85 6.88 19.90
CA HIS A 314 -25.00 6.17 21.16
C HIS A 314 -26.48 6.26 21.58
N GLY A 315 -27.24 5.19 21.31
CA GLY A 315 -28.54 4.97 21.94
C GLY A 315 -28.31 4.58 23.39
N GLY A 316 -28.32 5.58 24.29
CA GLY A 316 -28.38 5.35 25.72
C GLY A 316 -29.65 4.57 26.08
N HIS A 317 -29.47 3.54 26.89
CA HIS A 317 -30.58 2.86 27.57
C HIS A 317 -31.35 3.88 28.42
N SER A 318 -32.65 4.02 28.16
CA SER A 318 -33.61 4.50 29.14
C SER A 318 -34.86 3.63 29.07
N GLU A 319 -35.34 3.29 30.27
CA GLU A 319 -36.36 2.33 30.61
C GLU A 319 -37.73 2.62 29.97
N GLY A 320 -38.52 1.56 29.81
CA GLY A 320 -39.81 1.60 29.11
C GLY A 320 -40.97 2.18 29.92
N SER A 321 -42.03 2.55 29.21
CA SER A 321 -43.43 2.30 29.55
C SER A 321 -44.38 2.97 28.54
N GLY A 322 -45.42 2.26 28.12
CA GLY A 322 -46.72 2.83 27.75
C GLY A 322 -47.03 3.05 26.26
N ASP A 323 -47.73 2.07 25.67
CA ASP A 323 -48.96 2.15 24.84
C ASP A 323 -49.18 3.36 23.89
N ASN A 324 -49.39 3.12 22.59
CA ASN A 324 -50.71 2.84 21.99
C ASN A 324 -50.73 3.03 20.45
N MET A 325 -51.45 2.11 19.79
CA MET A 325 -52.24 2.22 18.55
C MET A 325 -51.68 2.84 17.24
N SER A 326 -51.75 2.02 16.19
CA SER A 326 -51.69 2.34 14.74
C SER A 326 -53.08 2.80 14.22
N PRO A 327 -53.34 3.01 12.90
CA PRO A 327 -52.76 3.94 11.90
C PRO A 327 -53.86 4.71 11.13
N SER A 328 -53.52 5.68 10.26
CA SER A 328 -54.37 5.98 9.08
C SER A 328 -53.69 6.82 8.01
N GLU A 329 -53.72 6.30 6.78
CA GLU A 329 -53.48 6.96 5.50
C GLU A 329 -54.44 8.15 5.26
N HIS A 330 -54.01 9.16 4.50
CA HIS A 330 -54.88 9.80 3.49
C HIS A 330 -54.08 10.59 2.45
N GLN A 331 -54.61 10.56 1.22
CA GLN A 331 -53.93 10.83 -0.03
C GLN A 331 -54.64 11.96 -0.82
N MET A 332 -53.85 12.93 -1.35
CA MET A 332 -54.02 13.77 -2.59
C MET A 332 -55.13 14.87 -2.62
N PRO A 333 -55.24 15.76 -3.66
CA PRO A 333 -54.27 16.36 -4.64
C PRO A 333 -54.47 17.88 -5.00
N GLY A 334 -53.59 18.44 -5.85
CA GLY A 334 -53.84 19.57 -6.80
C GLY A 334 -53.38 20.97 -6.33
N GLN A 335 -52.77 21.87 -7.12
CA GLN A 335 -53.00 22.23 -8.54
C GLN A 335 -51.84 23.09 -9.13
N THR A 336 -51.64 22.93 -10.45
CA THR A 336 -51.32 23.91 -11.53
C THR A 336 -49.95 24.64 -11.67
N THR A 337 -49.41 24.53 -12.89
CA THR A 337 -48.32 25.26 -13.59
C THR A 337 -48.93 26.16 -14.71
N PRO A 338 -48.22 26.83 -15.67
CA PRO A 338 -46.90 27.53 -15.85
C PRO A 338 -47.12 28.96 -16.51
N PRO A 339 -46.29 29.60 -17.42
CA PRO A 339 -44.89 29.44 -17.89
C PRO A 339 -44.01 30.75 -18.07
N ALA A 340 -42.68 30.50 -18.21
CA ALA A 340 -41.62 31.11 -19.07
C ALA A 340 -41.44 32.63 -19.31
N THR A 341 -40.17 33.11 -19.27
CA THR A 341 -39.51 33.87 -20.37
C THR A 341 -37.99 34.10 -20.17
N LYS A 342 -37.28 34.33 -21.29
CA LYS A 342 -35.81 34.32 -21.53
C LYS A 342 -35.18 35.75 -21.60
N THR A 343 -33.93 35.90 -21.10
CA THR A 343 -32.76 36.77 -21.53
C THR A 343 -32.96 38.30 -21.82
N PRO A 344 -31.93 39.19 -22.00
CA PRO A 344 -30.47 39.02 -22.25
C PRO A 344 -29.48 40.00 -21.54
N SER A 345 -28.20 39.81 -21.89
CA SER A 345 -26.92 40.58 -21.76
C SER A 345 -26.91 42.12 -21.74
N SER A 346 -25.91 42.72 -21.07
CA SER A 346 -25.19 43.91 -21.59
C SER A 346 -23.78 44.12 -20.98
N THR A 347 -22.80 44.23 -21.86
CA THR A 347 -21.42 44.74 -21.76
C THR A 347 -21.30 46.27 -21.75
N THR A 348 -20.29 46.83 -21.08
CA THR A 348 -19.41 47.99 -21.45
C THR A 348 -18.50 48.30 -20.24
N GLY A 349 -17.21 48.66 -20.29
CA GLY A 349 -16.29 49.10 -21.34
C GLY A 349 -15.58 50.41 -20.92
N THR A 350 -14.28 50.59 -21.30
CA THR A 350 -13.43 51.83 -21.29
C THR A 350 -12.53 52.01 -20.04
N SER A 351 -11.18 51.83 -20.02
CA SER A 351 -10.01 52.52 -20.68
C SER A 351 -9.86 54.00 -20.25
N THR A 352 -8.74 54.66 -19.96
CA THR A 352 -7.30 54.74 -20.37
C THR A 352 -6.53 55.55 -19.27
N GLU A 353 -5.20 55.51 -19.04
CA GLU A 353 -4.06 56.26 -19.66
C GLU A 353 -2.82 55.97 -18.77
N SER A 354 -1.65 55.48 -19.24
CA SER A 354 -0.50 56.10 -19.95
C SER A 354 0.30 57.18 -19.19
N GLY A 355 1.60 56.93 -18.99
CA GLY A 355 2.62 57.90 -18.56
C GLY A 355 4.05 57.35 -18.70
N THR A 356 4.78 57.88 -19.69
CA THR A 356 6.12 57.54 -20.22
C THR A 356 7.29 58.32 -19.60
N SER A 357 8.53 57.78 -19.67
CA SER A 357 9.82 58.48 -19.95
C SER A 357 10.99 57.46 -19.94
N LYS A 358 11.55 56.98 -21.07
CA LYS A 358 12.81 57.41 -21.80
C LYS A 358 13.88 58.12 -20.93
N THR A 359 15.17 57.75 -21.00
CA THR A 359 16.21 58.02 -22.03
C THR A 359 17.33 56.95 -22.00
N ASP A 360 17.77 56.29 -23.08
CA ASP A 360 18.71 56.65 -24.20
C ASP A 360 20.23 56.53 -23.92
N GLY A 361 20.95 55.88 -24.86
CA GLY A 361 22.41 56.00 -25.13
C GLY A 361 23.17 54.67 -25.24
N HIS A 362 23.32 54.06 -26.43
CA HIS A 362 24.51 54.08 -27.33
C HIS A 362 25.81 53.52 -26.71
N GLY A 363 26.61 52.62 -27.31
CA GLY A 363 26.72 52.20 -28.71
C GLY A 363 27.61 50.96 -28.90
N ALA A 364 27.78 50.60 -30.18
CA ALA A 364 28.45 49.42 -30.71
C ALA A 364 29.98 49.41 -30.56
N GLU A 365 30.62 48.23 -30.60
CA GLU A 365 31.56 47.86 -31.68
C GLU A 365 32.09 46.41 -31.57
N HIS A 366 32.26 45.81 -32.74
CA HIS A 366 32.98 44.57 -33.04
C HIS A 366 34.48 44.66 -32.68
N LYS A 367 35.10 43.53 -32.32
CA LYS A 367 36.29 43.00 -33.04
C LYS A 367 36.73 41.59 -32.59
N GLU A 368 37.19 40.87 -33.61
CA GLU A 368 37.87 39.58 -33.62
C GLU A 368 39.21 39.58 -32.88
N GLY A 369 39.78 38.39 -32.65
CA GLY A 369 41.23 38.17 -32.63
C GLY A 369 41.73 37.40 -31.42
N GLY A 370 42.27 36.19 -31.66
CA GLY A 370 42.67 35.24 -30.62
C GLY A 370 44.06 35.45 -30.02
N HIS A 371 44.33 34.68 -28.96
CA HIS A 371 45.47 33.78 -28.76
C HIS A 371 45.12 32.81 -27.63
#